data_AF-A0A2V9JE39-F1
#
_entry.id   AF-A0A2V9JE39-F1
#
_cell.length_a   1.000
_cell.length_b   1.000
_cell.length_c   1.000
_cell.angle_alpha   90.00
_cell.angle_beta   90.00
_cell.angle_gamma   90.00
#
_symmetry.space_group_name_H-M   'P 1'
#
loop_
_entity.id
_entity.type
_entity.pdbx_description
1 polymer ?
#
loop_
_entity_poly.entity_id
_entity_poly.type
_entity_poly.pdbx_seq_one_letter_code
_entity_poly.pdbx_strand_id
1 'polypeptide(L)'
;MRLLVCALLTSFQLLAAEAPRPGGEVDLAPFGHARVWDGNPGIEWDEPREIRRVEVDFTDAQHVPAEGALSVEDWVSSWPPVPSGGWTKTDTPWQGEWHRVVAQRQVSGSRVLFRFQTLSAAENPNAKNTPGFTPSFRKTLKIRLRFSGERTGYSGLGAYGNSRWNIREINVQSGCEGKSRVQLSTTAYNGVILSAAPVETNPAGLKLKVLYTEHDPGSDNRTILTIRDAEYAFGVSVDDVIEHKAVYVKPFGIFLGDVALNEDWAAYQASGTMRPGEDIFSRTSRHPEQSLNNAMGEIPRLALSPRSSHPHHPFRYIPLGFTAAKSTASTTTGTSSSARTARRP
;
A
#
# COMPACT_ATOMS: atom_id res chain seq x y z
N MET A 1 -18.78 -65.40 10.66
CA MET A 1 -17.62 -64.58 11.04
C MET A 1 -16.68 -64.59 9.83
N ARG A 2 -16.50 -63.57 9.00
CA ARG A 2 -16.41 -62.12 9.21
C ARG A 2 -17.07 -61.38 8.03
N LEU A 3 -17.91 -60.37 8.32
CA LEU A 3 -18.35 -59.36 7.36
C LEU A 3 -17.18 -58.41 7.08
N LEU A 4 -16.86 -58.20 5.81
CA LEU A 4 -15.96 -57.14 5.38
C LEU A 4 -16.82 -55.91 5.04
N VAL A 5 -16.83 -54.94 5.94
CA VAL A 5 -17.47 -53.63 5.72
C VAL A 5 -16.52 -52.79 4.88
N CYS A 6 -16.85 -52.61 3.60
CA CYS A 6 -16.19 -51.60 2.75
C CYS A 6 -16.68 -50.21 3.19
N ALA A 7 -15.87 -49.53 3.99
CA ALA A 7 -16.05 -48.10 4.24
C ALA A 7 -15.67 -47.33 2.96
N LEU A 8 -16.69 -46.87 2.23
CA LEU A 8 -16.53 -45.86 1.19
C LEU A 8 -16.13 -44.54 1.86
N LEU A 9 -14.83 -44.26 1.87
CA LEU A 9 -14.28 -42.94 2.14
C LEU A 9 -14.70 -42.02 0.98
N THR A 10 -15.80 -41.30 1.14
CA THR A 10 -16.17 -40.19 0.27
C THR A 10 -15.10 -39.11 0.39
N SER A 11 -14.23 -39.06 -0.61
CA SER A 11 -13.23 -38.02 -0.75
C SER A 11 -13.96 -36.71 -1.04
N PHE A 12 -14.12 -35.86 -0.04
CA PHE A 12 -14.47 -34.45 -0.25
C PHE A 12 -13.32 -33.82 -1.04
N GLN A 13 -13.45 -33.77 -2.36
CA GLN A 13 -12.64 -32.87 -3.17
C GLN A 13 -13.16 -31.47 -2.88
N LEU A 14 -12.53 -30.77 -1.92
CA LEU A 14 -12.48 -29.32 -2.02
C LEU A 14 -11.92 -29.03 -3.41
N LEU A 15 -12.71 -28.41 -4.27
CA LEU A 15 -12.18 -27.67 -5.41
C LEU A 15 -11.30 -26.57 -4.81
N ALA A 16 -10.04 -26.91 -4.57
CA ALA A 16 -9.01 -25.96 -4.24
C ALA A 16 -8.98 -24.95 -5.38
N ALA A 17 -9.03 -23.66 -5.05
CA ALA A 17 -8.71 -22.61 -6.00
C ALA A 17 -7.42 -23.02 -6.74
N GLU A 18 -7.42 -22.90 -8.06
CA GLU A 18 -6.29 -23.31 -8.89
C GLU A 18 -5.02 -22.66 -8.35
N ALA A 19 -3.99 -23.48 -8.10
CA ALA A 19 -2.77 -23.00 -7.48
C ALA A 19 -2.22 -21.78 -8.27
N PRO A 20 -1.72 -20.74 -7.60
CA PRO A 20 -1.13 -19.58 -8.26
C PRO A 20 -0.10 -19.99 -9.31
N ARG A 21 -0.23 -19.45 -10.53
CA ARG A 21 0.66 -19.76 -11.65
C ARG A 21 1.18 -18.46 -12.29
N PRO A 22 2.42 -18.47 -12.82
CA PRO A 22 2.97 -17.33 -13.55
C PRO A 22 2.07 -16.92 -14.71
N GLY A 23 1.96 -15.62 -14.95
CA GLY A 23 1.07 -14.99 -15.94
C GLY A 23 -0.41 -14.93 -15.52
N GLY A 24 -0.83 -15.67 -14.48
CA GLY A 24 -2.19 -15.67 -13.97
C GLY A 24 -2.56 -14.35 -13.27
N GLU A 25 -3.86 -14.07 -13.16
CA GLU A 25 -4.35 -12.95 -12.36
C GLU A 25 -4.14 -13.23 -10.87
N VAL A 26 -3.77 -12.20 -10.11
CA VAL A 26 -3.60 -12.34 -8.66
C VAL A 26 -4.95 -12.15 -7.97
N ASP A 27 -5.40 -13.16 -7.24
CA ASP A 27 -6.46 -13.01 -6.25
C ASP A 27 -5.88 -12.32 -5.01
N LEU A 28 -6.39 -11.14 -4.71
CA LEU A 28 -5.97 -10.30 -3.59
C LEU A 28 -6.72 -10.65 -2.31
N ALA A 29 -7.82 -11.41 -2.38
CA ALA A 29 -8.61 -11.79 -1.21
C ALA A 29 -7.79 -12.52 -0.13
N PRO A 30 -6.89 -13.47 -0.46
CA PRO A 30 -6.07 -14.17 0.53
C PRO A 30 -5.06 -13.28 1.27
N PHE A 31 -4.75 -12.08 0.75
CA PHE A 31 -3.86 -11.12 1.41
C PHE A 31 -4.59 -10.14 2.34
N GLY A 32 -5.90 -10.32 2.51
CA GLY A 32 -6.69 -9.60 3.47
C GLY A 32 -7.19 -10.50 4.59
N HIS A 33 -7.96 -9.90 5.49
CA HIS A 33 -8.63 -10.57 6.59
C HIS A 33 -10.11 -10.73 6.25
N ALA A 34 -10.59 -11.97 6.27
CA ALA A 34 -12.02 -12.23 6.23
C ALA A 34 -12.71 -11.62 7.46
N ARG A 35 -13.77 -10.85 7.22
CA ARG A 35 -14.53 -10.12 8.24
C ARG A 35 -16.02 -10.17 7.91
N VAL A 36 -16.85 -9.83 8.90
CA VAL A 36 -18.30 -9.72 8.75
C VAL A 36 -18.74 -8.39 9.36
N TRP A 37 -19.50 -7.60 8.61
CA TRP A 37 -20.07 -6.32 9.05
C TRP A 37 -21.59 -6.36 8.88
N ASP A 38 -22.33 -6.19 9.98
CA ASP A 38 -23.80 -6.20 9.95
C ASP A 38 -24.39 -7.46 9.30
N GLY A 39 -23.75 -8.61 9.52
CA GLY A 39 -24.11 -9.90 8.91
C GLY A 39 -23.60 -10.11 7.47
N ASN A 40 -22.96 -9.10 6.88
CA ASN A 40 -22.45 -9.13 5.51
C ASN A 40 -20.96 -9.51 5.50
N PRO A 41 -20.58 -10.65 4.90
CA PRO A 41 -19.20 -11.11 4.86
C PRO A 41 -18.38 -10.34 3.83
N GLY A 42 -17.08 -10.21 4.07
CA GLY A 42 -16.17 -9.50 3.18
C GLY A 42 -14.71 -9.63 3.59
N ILE A 43 -13.88 -8.76 3.01
CA ILE A 43 -12.43 -8.76 3.19
C ILE A 43 -11.97 -7.36 3.55
N GLU A 44 -11.04 -7.26 4.49
CA GLU A 44 -10.34 -6.04 4.89
C GLU A 44 -8.84 -6.20 4.69
N TRP A 45 -8.19 -5.25 4.04
CA TRP A 45 -6.73 -5.24 3.83
C TRP A 45 -6.05 -4.18 4.68
N ASP A 46 -4.77 -4.41 4.99
CA ASP A 46 -3.92 -3.44 5.71
C ASP A 46 -3.60 -2.20 4.86
N GLU A 47 -3.51 -2.38 3.53
CA GLU A 47 -3.26 -1.32 2.55
C GLU A 47 -4.35 -1.36 1.47
N PRO A 48 -4.76 -0.20 0.90
CA PRO A 48 -5.86 -0.17 -0.06
C PRO A 48 -5.55 -0.95 -1.33
N ARG A 49 -6.54 -1.66 -1.86
CA ARG A 49 -6.43 -2.46 -3.09
C ARG A 49 -7.24 -1.85 -4.21
N GLU A 50 -6.69 -1.85 -5.43
CA GLU A 50 -7.41 -1.48 -6.64
C GLU A 50 -8.19 -2.68 -7.17
N ILE A 51 -9.46 -2.79 -6.77
CA ILE A 51 -10.33 -3.92 -7.16
C ILE A 51 -11.09 -3.56 -8.43
N ARG A 52 -11.03 -4.45 -9.42
CA ARG A 52 -11.72 -4.36 -10.72
C ARG A 52 -12.79 -5.42 -10.90
N ARG A 53 -12.63 -6.55 -10.23
CA ARG A 53 -13.52 -7.69 -10.33
C ARG A 53 -13.61 -8.40 -9.00
N VAL A 54 -14.82 -8.84 -8.67
CA VAL A 54 -15.08 -9.77 -7.57
C VAL A 54 -15.70 -11.03 -8.14
N GLU A 55 -15.23 -12.18 -7.70
CA GLU A 55 -15.82 -13.49 -8.01
C GLU A 55 -16.34 -14.12 -6.72
N VAL A 56 -17.54 -14.68 -6.78
CA VAL A 56 -18.17 -15.38 -5.66
C VAL A 56 -18.54 -16.77 -6.13
N ASP A 57 -17.97 -17.77 -5.47
CA ASP A 57 -18.29 -19.18 -5.68
C ASP A 57 -19.36 -19.61 -4.68
N PHE A 58 -20.50 -20.07 -5.18
CA PHE A 58 -21.57 -20.66 -4.38
C PHE A 58 -21.39 -22.17 -4.27
N THR A 59 -21.97 -22.77 -3.23
CA THR A 59 -21.89 -24.22 -3.00
C THR A 59 -22.51 -25.02 -4.15
N ASP A 60 -23.57 -24.50 -4.76
CA ASP A 60 -24.17 -25.01 -5.99
C ASP A 60 -24.96 -23.90 -6.71
N ALA A 61 -25.51 -24.21 -7.88
CA ALA A 61 -26.26 -23.27 -8.70
C ALA A 61 -27.60 -22.83 -8.08
N GLN A 62 -28.19 -23.61 -7.16
CA GLN A 62 -29.45 -23.25 -6.49
C GLN A 62 -29.23 -22.18 -5.42
N HIS A 63 -28.02 -22.12 -4.86
CA HIS A 63 -27.62 -21.11 -3.89
C HIS A 63 -27.20 -19.78 -4.52
N VAL A 64 -27.10 -19.70 -5.85
CA VAL A 64 -26.81 -18.44 -6.55
C VAL A 64 -28.00 -17.49 -6.41
N PRO A 65 -27.84 -16.30 -5.78
CA PRO A 65 -28.95 -15.38 -5.61
C PRO A 65 -29.51 -14.87 -6.94
N ALA A 66 -30.80 -14.54 -6.95
CA ALA A 66 -31.45 -13.88 -8.07
C ALA A 66 -30.77 -12.54 -8.41
N GLU A 67 -31.01 -12.02 -9.61
CA GLU A 67 -30.52 -10.69 -9.99
C GLU A 67 -31.02 -9.62 -9.01
N GLY A 68 -30.13 -8.71 -8.60
CA GLY A 68 -30.43 -7.68 -7.61
C GLY A 68 -30.40 -8.15 -6.14
N ALA A 69 -30.46 -9.46 -5.86
CA ALA A 69 -30.47 -9.99 -4.50
C ALA A 69 -29.06 -10.09 -3.87
N LEU A 70 -28.01 -9.94 -4.68
CA LEU A 70 -26.62 -9.88 -4.28
C LEU A 70 -25.94 -8.68 -4.92
N SER A 71 -25.20 -7.93 -4.12
CA SER A 71 -24.34 -6.84 -4.59
C SER A 71 -23.01 -6.83 -3.86
N VAL A 72 -22.02 -6.21 -4.49
CA VAL A 72 -20.73 -5.91 -3.87
C VAL A 72 -20.79 -4.47 -3.37
N GLU A 73 -20.31 -4.26 -2.16
CA GLU A 73 -20.12 -2.93 -1.59
C GLU A 73 -18.63 -2.72 -1.28
N ASP A 74 -18.13 -1.50 -1.50
CA ASP A 74 -16.80 -1.08 -1.12
C ASP A 74 -16.86 -0.03 0.00
N TRP A 75 -15.81 0.02 0.82
CA TRP A 75 -15.68 1.03 1.86
C TRP A 75 -15.01 2.28 1.29
N VAL A 76 -15.71 3.41 1.34
CA VAL A 76 -15.24 4.69 0.81
C VAL A 76 -15.08 5.68 1.96
N SER A 77 -13.87 6.24 2.10
CA SER A 77 -13.58 7.29 3.10
C SER A 77 -13.25 8.62 2.43
N SER A 78 -12.31 8.60 1.50
CA SER A 78 -11.77 9.76 0.81
C SER A 78 -11.53 9.49 -0.67
N TRP A 79 -11.48 8.23 -1.10
CA TRP A 79 -11.23 7.89 -2.50
C TRP A 79 -12.40 8.26 -3.44
N PRO A 80 -12.12 8.74 -4.67
CA PRO A 80 -10.86 9.34 -5.09
C PRO A 80 -10.57 10.64 -4.31
N PRO A 81 -9.35 10.83 -3.76
CA PRO A 81 -9.08 11.96 -2.88
C PRO A 81 -8.99 13.28 -3.64
N VAL A 82 -9.36 14.38 -2.98
CA VAL A 82 -9.03 15.72 -3.47
C VAL A 82 -7.51 15.91 -3.37
N PRO A 83 -6.79 16.15 -4.47
CA PRO A 83 -5.35 16.33 -4.42
C PRO A 83 -4.96 17.55 -3.57
N SER A 84 -4.15 17.35 -2.53
CA SER A 84 -3.64 18.44 -1.68
C SER A 84 -2.14 18.35 -1.40
N GLY A 85 -1.41 17.55 -2.18
CA GLY A 85 0.02 17.31 -1.99
C GLY A 85 0.31 16.35 -0.83
N GLY A 86 1.39 16.58 -0.08
CA GLY A 86 1.86 15.67 1.00
C GLY A 86 0.88 15.44 2.16
N TRP A 87 -0.25 16.16 2.20
CA TRP A 87 -1.32 15.99 3.17
C TRP A 87 -2.62 15.46 2.53
N THR A 88 -2.53 14.82 1.37
CA THR A 88 -3.70 14.24 0.69
C THR A 88 -4.32 13.18 1.61
N LYS A 89 -5.59 13.39 1.97
CA LYS A 89 -6.31 12.46 2.83
C LYS A 89 -6.37 11.09 2.14
N THR A 90 -5.93 10.06 2.84
CA THR A 90 -6.03 8.67 2.42
C THR A 90 -7.21 8.00 3.10
N ASP A 91 -7.65 6.88 2.51
CA ASP A 91 -8.73 6.10 3.09
C ASP A 91 -8.36 5.58 4.47
N THR A 92 -9.35 5.53 5.36
CA THR A 92 -9.19 4.99 6.70
C THR A 92 -10.16 3.83 6.89
N PRO A 93 -9.80 2.81 7.69
CA PRO A 93 -10.70 1.68 7.94
C PRO A 93 -11.87 2.03 8.89
N TRP A 94 -11.90 3.22 9.47
CA TRP A 94 -12.84 3.60 10.53
C TRP A 94 -13.80 4.73 10.15
N GLN A 95 -13.37 5.66 9.30
CA GLN A 95 -14.15 6.86 8.95
C GLN A 95 -14.53 6.81 7.48
N GLY A 96 -15.67 6.19 7.18
CA GLY A 96 -16.15 6.02 5.82
C GLY A 96 -17.56 5.43 5.81
N GLU A 97 -18.02 5.11 4.61
CA GLU A 97 -19.35 4.55 4.36
C GLU A 97 -19.26 3.41 3.35
N TRP A 98 -20.21 2.49 3.42
CA TRP A 98 -20.34 1.43 2.42
C TRP A 98 -21.08 1.97 1.21
N HIS A 99 -20.44 1.90 0.04
CA HIS A 99 -21.05 2.26 -1.24
C HIS A 99 -21.36 0.99 -2.03
N ARG A 100 -22.51 0.96 -2.70
CA ARG A 100 -22.84 -0.13 -3.63
C ARG A 100 -22.06 0.07 -4.92
N VAL A 101 -21.23 -0.91 -5.26
CA VAL A 101 -20.45 -0.90 -6.50
C VAL A 101 -21.36 -1.12 -7.70
N VAL A 102 -21.21 -0.28 -8.74
CA VAL A 102 -21.86 -0.50 -10.03
C VAL A 102 -21.02 -1.47 -10.86
N ALA A 103 -21.54 -2.68 -11.05
CA ALA A 103 -20.84 -3.76 -11.74
C ALA A 103 -21.75 -4.50 -12.74
N GLN A 104 -21.17 -4.98 -13.84
CA GLN A 104 -21.82 -5.97 -14.69
C GLN A 104 -21.72 -7.33 -14.01
N ARG A 105 -22.88 -7.94 -13.78
CA ARG A 105 -23.00 -9.28 -13.20
C ARG A 105 -23.03 -10.32 -14.31
N GLN A 106 -22.22 -11.37 -14.16
CA GLN A 106 -22.23 -12.55 -15.02
C GLN A 106 -22.37 -13.79 -14.12
N VAL A 107 -23.20 -14.75 -14.54
CA VAL A 107 -23.43 -16.00 -13.81
C VAL A 107 -23.02 -17.17 -14.70
N SER A 108 -22.23 -18.09 -14.16
CA SER A 108 -21.81 -19.32 -14.83
C SER A 108 -21.85 -20.48 -13.83
N GLY A 109 -22.90 -21.30 -13.91
CA GLY A 109 -23.11 -22.37 -12.93
C GLY A 109 -23.30 -21.82 -11.52
N SER A 110 -22.43 -22.23 -10.58
CA SER A 110 -22.42 -21.73 -9.20
C SER A 110 -21.52 -20.51 -8.98
N ARG A 111 -20.87 -19.98 -10.03
CA ARG A 111 -20.01 -18.80 -9.93
C ARG A 111 -20.75 -17.53 -10.36
N VAL A 112 -20.64 -16.49 -9.55
CA VAL A 112 -21.09 -15.13 -9.89
C VAL A 112 -19.87 -14.22 -9.99
N LEU A 113 -19.76 -13.51 -11.10
CA LEU A 113 -18.69 -12.57 -11.38
C LEU A 113 -19.26 -11.17 -11.48
N PHE A 114 -18.65 -10.23 -10.76
CA PHE A 114 -18.95 -8.80 -10.79
C PHE A 114 -17.77 -8.06 -11.42
N ARG A 115 -17.93 -7.60 -12.66
CA ARG A 115 -16.96 -6.74 -13.36
C ARG A 115 -17.32 -5.29 -13.12
N PHE A 116 -16.46 -4.54 -12.46
CA PHE A 116 -16.76 -3.17 -12.08
C PHE A 116 -16.84 -2.28 -13.32
N GLN A 117 -17.85 -1.41 -13.37
CA GLN A 117 -18.00 -0.43 -14.43
C GLN A 117 -17.08 0.76 -14.18
N THR A 118 -16.92 1.66 -15.15
CA THR A 118 -16.23 2.94 -14.93
C THR A 118 -16.91 3.73 -13.80
N LEU A 119 -16.11 4.27 -12.88
CA LEU A 119 -16.61 5.04 -11.73
C LEU A 119 -17.41 6.26 -12.21
N SER A 120 -18.59 6.44 -11.63
CA SER A 120 -19.46 7.58 -11.91
C SER A 120 -19.72 8.41 -10.66
N ALA A 121 -20.07 9.68 -10.84
CA ALA A 121 -20.46 10.57 -9.74
C ALA A 121 -21.75 10.12 -9.03
N ALA A 122 -22.59 9.33 -9.70
CA ALA A 122 -23.80 8.76 -9.10
C ALA A 122 -23.49 7.62 -8.12
N GLU A 123 -22.41 6.86 -8.36
CA GLU A 123 -21.91 5.83 -7.45
C GLU A 123 -21.12 6.44 -6.29
N ASN A 124 -20.20 7.37 -6.62
CA ASN A 124 -19.35 8.04 -5.65
C ASN A 124 -19.18 9.51 -6.05
N PRO A 125 -19.70 10.47 -5.26
CA PRO A 125 -19.55 11.90 -5.53
C PRO A 125 -18.09 12.38 -5.65
N ASN A 126 -17.13 11.64 -5.09
CA ASN A 126 -15.70 11.93 -5.18
C ASN A 126 -15.12 11.62 -6.57
N ALA A 127 -15.85 10.97 -7.47
CA ALA A 127 -15.39 10.70 -8.84
C ALA A 127 -14.95 11.96 -9.60
N LYS A 128 -15.50 13.13 -9.24
CA LYS A 128 -15.11 14.44 -9.79
C LYS A 128 -13.68 14.87 -9.43
N ASN A 129 -13.07 14.26 -8.40
CA ASN A 129 -11.75 14.64 -7.91
C ASN A 129 -10.61 14.15 -8.83
N THR A 130 -10.92 13.29 -9.81
CA THR A 130 -9.99 12.80 -10.83
C THR A 130 -10.43 13.22 -12.24
N PRO A 131 -10.39 14.53 -12.58
CA PRO A 131 -10.84 15.00 -13.89
C PRO A 131 -9.98 14.40 -15.01
N GLY A 132 -10.64 13.94 -16.09
CA GLY A 132 -9.97 13.30 -17.23
C GLY A 132 -9.61 11.84 -17.02
N PHE A 133 -9.92 11.26 -15.86
CA PHE A 133 -9.68 9.85 -15.56
C PHE A 133 -10.92 9.20 -14.92
N THR A 134 -11.46 8.18 -15.59
CA THR A 134 -12.63 7.43 -15.13
C THR A 134 -12.21 5.98 -14.83
N PRO A 135 -11.76 5.67 -13.61
CA PRO A 135 -11.23 4.35 -13.29
C PRO A 135 -12.31 3.28 -13.39
N SER A 136 -11.98 2.13 -13.96
CA SER A 136 -12.80 0.90 -13.91
C SER A 136 -12.49 0.03 -12.69
N PHE A 137 -11.87 0.62 -11.66
CA PHE A 137 -11.55 -0.02 -10.38
C PHE A 137 -12.04 0.83 -9.22
N ARG A 138 -12.05 0.27 -8.02
CA ARG A 138 -12.20 1.02 -6.76
C ARG A 138 -10.96 0.76 -5.92
N LYS A 139 -10.27 1.84 -5.49
CA LYS A 139 -9.19 1.72 -4.50
C LYS A 139 -9.85 1.78 -3.13
N THR A 140 -9.81 0.67 -2.40
CA THR A 140 -10.51 0.54 -1.12
C THR A 140 -9.75 -0.35 -0.15
N LEU A 141 -9.95 -0.13 1.16
CA LEU A 141 -9.46 -1.01 2.21
C LEU A 141 -10.39 -2.22 2.46
N LYS A 142 -11.65 -2.16 2.02
CA LYS A 142 -12.65 -3.19 2.35
C LYS A 142 -13.64 -3.40 1.22
N ILE A 143 -14.01 -4.66 1.02
CA ILE A 143 -15.20 -5.03 0.23
C ILE A 143 -16.08 -5.95 1.05
N ARG A 144 -17.38 -5.96 0.77
CA ARG A 144 -18.32 -6.94 1.33
C ARG A 144 -19.39 -7.35 0.34
N LEU A 145 -20.00 -8.51 0.60
CA LEU A 145 -21.15 -9.02 -0.11
C LEU A 145 -22.42 -8.64 0.64
N ARG A 146 -23.31 -7.90 -0.01
CA ARG A 146 -24.61 -7.50 0.53
C ARG A 146 -25.72 -8.34 -0.09
N PHE A 147 -26.45 -9.06 0.76
CA PHE A 147 -27.61 -9.89 0.40
C PHE A 147 -28.90 -9.15 0.78
N SER A 148 -29.90 -9.13 -0.09
CA SER A 148 -31.22 -8.51 0.18
C SER A 148 -32.26 -9.49 0.75
N GLY A 149 -31.83 -10.62 1.30
CA GLY A 149 -32.67 -11.70 1.81
C GLY A 149 -31.86 -12.68 2.67
N GLU A 150 -32.32 -13.92 2.82
CA GLU A 150 -31.55 -14.95 3.52
C GLU A 150 -30.21 -15.18 2.84
N ARG A 151 -29.14 -15.22 3.65
CA ARG A 151 -27.79 -15.46 3.16
C ARG A 151 -27.71 -16.89 2.62
N THR A 152 -27.31 -17.02 1.36
CA THR A 152 -26.99 -18.32 0.78
C THR A 152 -25.54 -18.70 1.08
N GLY A 153 -25.28 -20.01 1.16
CA GLY A 153 -23.94 -20.54 1.37
C GLY A 153 -23.04 -20.25 0.17
N TYR A 154 -21.91 -19.58 0.41
CA TYR A 154 -20.85 -19.41 -0.58
C TYR A 154 -19.57 -20.08 -0.08
N SER A 155 -18.79 -20.64 -1.00
CA SER A 155 -17.56 -21.39 -0.74
C SER A 155 -16.30 -20.57 -0.99
N GLY A 156 -16.38 -19.49 -1.77
CA GLY A 156 -15.22 -18.64 -2.09
C GLY A 156 -15.58 -17.19 -2.44
N LEU A 157 -14.70 -16.27 -2.07
CA LEU A 157 -14.75 -14.87 -2.44
C LEU A 157 -13.36 -14.47 -2.94
N GLY A 158 -13.25 -14.18 -4.23
CA GLY A 158 -12.03 -13.69 -4.87
C GLY A 158 -12.15 -12.22 -5.24
N ALA A 159 -11.05 -11.48 -5.14
CA ALA A 159 -10.98 -10.05 -5.45
C ALA A 159 -9.76 -9.78 -6.33
N TYR A 160 -9.98 -9.19 -7.51
CA TYR A 160 -8.96 -9.10 -8.54
C TYR A 160 -8.76 -7.65 -9.00
N GLY A 161 -7.50 -7.25 -9.06
CA GLY A 161 -7.04 -5.98 -9.64
C GLY A 161 -6.37 -6.18 -11.00
N ASN A 162 -5.37 -5.35 -11.31
CA ASN A 162 -4.56 -5.48 -12.53
C ASN A 162 -3.32 -6.37 -12.36
N SER A 163 -3.03 -6.79 -11.12
CA SER A 163 -1.82 -7.55 -10.81
C SER A 163 -1.76 -8.93 -11.48
N ARG A 164 -0.54 -9.36 -11.77
CA ARG A 164 -0.23 -10.66 -12.36
C ARG A 164 0.81 -11.40 -11.55
N TRP A 165 0.70 -12.72 -11.52
CA TRP A 165 1.70 -13.58 -10.91
C TRP A 165 2.93 -13.65 -11.80
N ASN A 166 4.11 -13.51 -11.23
CA ASN A 166 5.37 -13.73 -11.93
C ASN A 166 6.38 -14.41 -11.01
N ILE A 167 7.44 -14.99 -11.57
CA ILE A 167 8.48 -15.69 -10.78
C ILE A 167 9.75 -14.87 -10.76
N ARG A 168 10.36 -14.79 -9.57
CA ARG A 168 11.74 -14.35 -9.40
C ARG A 168 12.52 -15.37 -8.60
N GLU A 169 13.78 -15.55 -8.97
CA GLU A 169 14.73 -16.33 -8.20
C GLU A 169 15.70 -15.37 -7.51
N ILE A 170 15.76 -15.44 -6.18
CA ILE A 170 16.52 -14.52 -5.34
C ILE A 170 17.52 -15.34 -4.53
N ASN A 171 18.80 -14.96 -4.59
CA ASN A 171 19.83 -15.54 -3.75
C ASN A 171 19.95 -14.72 -2.46
N VAL A 172 19.80 -15.35 -1.31
CA VAL A 172 19.96 -14.72 0.01
C VAL A 172 21.23 -15.24 0.66
N GLN A 173 22.24 -14.39 0.86
CA GLN A 173 23.52 -14.75 1.47
C GLN A 173 23.67 -14.10 2.84
N SER A 174 24.13 -14.87 3.83
CA SER A 174 24.41 -14.38 5.18
C SER A 174 25.90 -14.49 5.52
N GLY A 175 26.38 -13.63 6.43
CA GLY A 175 27.80 -13.54 6.78
C GLY A 175 28.63 -12.66 5.86
N CYS A 176 27.99 -11.75 5.13
CA CYS A 176 28.67 -10.74 4.31
C CYS A 176 29.49 -9.77 5.19
N GLU A 177 30.57 -9.21 4.66
CA GLU A 177 31.55 -8.41 5.41
C GLU A 177 32.16 -9.13 6.64
N GLY A 178 32.28 -10.46 6.59
CA GLY A 178 32.88 -11.26 7.67
C GLY A 178 32.00 -11.38 8.92
N LYS A 179 30.71 -11.05 8.82
CA LYS A 179 29.75 -11.20 9.90
C LYS A 179 29.42 -12.66 10.16
N SER A 180 28.86 -12.94 11.34
CA SER A 180 28.41 -14.28 11.70
C SER A 180 27.37 -14.77 10.70
N ARG A 181 27.59 -15.99 10.20
CA ARG A 181 26.59 -16.68 9.40
C ARG A 181 25.40 -17.03 10.29
N VAL A 182 24.20 -16.76 9.80
CA VAL A 182 22.94 -17.06 10.50
C VAL A 182 22.06 -17.96 9.64
N GLN A 183 21.26 -18.79 10.32
CA GLN A 183 20.20 -19.55 9.68
C GLN A 183 18.98 -18.63 9.50
N LEU A 184 18.53 -18.50 8.26
CA LEU A 184 17.43 -17.61 7.90
C LEU A 184 16.15 -18.39 7.68
N SER A 185 15.04 -17.82 8.14
CA SER A 185 13.68 -18.18 7.76
C SER A 185 13.09 -17.06 6.92
N THR A 186 12.24 -17.42 5.96
CA THR A 186 11.71 -16.47 4.98
C THR A 186 10.21 -16.68 4.81
N THR A 187 9.44 -15.59 4.82
CA THR A 187 8.03 -15.57 4.44
C THR A 187 7.78 -14.45 3.42
N ALA A 188 6.66 -14.50 2.71
CA ALA A 188 6.29 -13.49 1.72
C ALA A 188 4.94 -12.87 2.06
N TYR A 189 4.87 -11.54 2.00
CA TYR A 189 3.64 -10.74 1.98
C TYR A 189 3.25 -10.48 0.52
N ASN A 190 1.97 -10.59 0.17
CA ASN A 190 1.47 -10.50 -1.22
C ASN A 190 2.28 -11.38 -2.19
N GLY A 191 2.63 -12.60 -1.79
CA GLY A 191 3.46 -13.50 -2.58
C GLY A 191 3.59 -14.88 -1.94
N VAL A 192 4.23 -15.80 -2.66
CA VAL A 192 4.42 -17.19 -2.22
C VAL A 192 5.86 -17.62 -2.44
N ILE A 193 6.49 -18.19 -1.43
CA ILE A 193 7.79 -18.86 -1.59
C ILE A 193 7.53 -20.28 -2.07
N LEU A 194 7.85 -20.54 -3.32
CA LEU A 194 7.63 -21.84 -3.97
C LEU A 194 8.68 -22.88 -3.55
N SER A 195 9.93 -22.43 -3.35
CA SER A 195 11.00 -23.26 -2.84
C SER A 195 12.12 -22.43 -2.21
N ALA A 196 12.88 -23.07 -1.33
CA ALA A 196 14.10 -22.54 -0.74
C ALA A 196 15.15 -23.65 -0.76
N ALA A 197 16.29 -23.43 -1.42
CA ALA A 197 17.35 -24.41 -1.58
C ALA A 197 18.71 -23.80 -1.21
N PRO A 198 19.56 -24.48 -0.42
CA PRO A 198 20.92 -24.02 -0.17
C PRO A 198 21.71 -23.88 -1.47
N VAL A 199 22.58 -22.87 -1.54
CA VAL A 199 23.53 -22.69 -2.66
C VAL A 199 24.93 -22.57 -2.09
N GLU A 200 25.85 -23.34 -2.68
CA GLU A 200 27.29 -23.30 -2.38
C GLU A 200 27.91 -22.05 -3.02
N THR A 201 27.70 -20.91 -2.37
CA THR A 201 28.38 -19.64 -2.65
C THR A 201 29.28 -19.28 -1.47
N ASN A 202 30.16 -18.29 -1.64
CA ASN A 202 30.96 -17.74 -0.54
C ASN A 202 30.71 -16.23 -0.43
N PRO A 203 29.95 -15.75 0.58
CA PRO A 203 29.31 -16.51 1.67
C PRO A 203 28.18 -17.42 1.21
N ALA A 204 27.84 -18.44 2.00
CA ALA A 204 26.81 -19.43 1.66
C ALA A 204 25.42 -18.78 1.46
N GLY A 205 24.68 -19.29 0.48
CA GLY A 205 23.42 -18.71 0.03
C GLY A 205 22.22 -19.62 0.23
N LEU A 206 21.03 -19.02 0.14
CA LEU A 206 19.74 -19.68 0.04
C LEU A 206 19.03 -19.14 -1.20
N LYS A 207 18.84 -19.98 -2.21
CA LYS A 207 18.08 -19.64 -3.42
C LYS A 207 16.60 -19.81 -3.13
N LEU A 208 15.89 -18.70 -3.15
CA LEU A 208 14.44 -18.63 -3.07
C LEU A 208 13.85 -18.58 -4.48
N LYS A 209 12.85 -19.41 -4.75
CA LYS A 209 11.97 -19.23 -5.89
C LYS A 209 10.68 -18.61 -5.40
N VAL A 210 10.44 -17.35 -5.75
CA VAL A 210 9.34 -16.54 -5.25
C VAL A 210 8.34 -16.32 -6.38
N LEU A 211 7.08 -16.68 -6.13
CA LEU A 211 5.96 -16.21 -6.92
C LEU A 211 5.55 -14.85 -6.35
N TYR A 212 5.87 -13.79 -7.06
CA TYR A 212 5.64 -12.41 -6.64
C TYR A 212 4.55 -11.77 -7.50
N THR A 213 4.02 -10.68 -6.99
CA THR A 213 2.94 -9.93 -7.62
C THR A 213 3.55 -8.84 -8.49
N GLU A 214 3.46 -8.97 -9.81
CA GLU A 214 3.75 -7.90 -10.75
C GLU A 214 2.55 -6.93 -10.78
N HIS A 215 2.82 -5.63 -10.62
CA HIS A 215 1.77 -4.62 -10.44
C HIS A 215 2.16 -3.27 -11.04
N ASP A 216 1.17 -2.39 -11.15
CA ASP A 216 1.38 -1.01 -11.61
C ASP A 216 2.17 -0.18 -10.57
N PRO A 217 2.92 0.85 -11.00
CA PRO A 217 3.64 1.74 -10.09
C PRO A 217 2.71 2.40 -9.07
N GLY A 218 3.13 2.44 -7.80
CA GLY A 218 2.34 3.01 -6.70
C GLY A 218 1.18 2.14 -6.22
N SER A 219 1.07 0.91 -6.72
CA SER A 219 0.17 -0.11 -6.18
C SER A 219 0.69 -0.66 -4.86
N ASP A 220 -0.23 -0.95 -3.94
CA ASP A 220 0.08 -1.53 -2.64
C ASP A 220 0.25 -3.08 -2.71
N ASN A 221 0.19 -3.65 -3.92
CA ASN A 221 0.24 -5.09 -4.15
C ASN A 221 1.66 -5.68 -4.16
N ARG A 222 2.68 -4.87 -3.85
CA ARG A 222 4.10 -5.27 -3.82
C ARG A 222 4.35 -6.48 -2.95
N THR A 223 5.21 -7.37 -3.42
CA THR A 223 5.66 -8.53 -2.64
C THR A 223 6.81 -8.12 -1.73
N ILE A 224 6.67 -8.39 -0.43
CA ILE A 224 7.72 -8.13 0.57
C ILE A 224 8.18 -9.46 1.15
N LEU A 225 9.47 -9.75 1.06
CA LEU A 225 10.09 -10.87 1.74
C LEU A 225 10.42 -10.47 3.17
N THR A 226 9.87 -11.18 4.15
CA THR A 226 10.32 -11.05 5.53
C THR A 226 11.43 -12.06 5.76
N ILE A 227 12.63 -11.54 6.04
CA ILE A 227 13.80 -12.32 6.43
C ILE A 227 13.90 -12.27 7.95
N ARG A 228 14.04 -13.43 8.59
CA ARG A 228 14.08 -13.55 10.04
C ARG A 228 15.14 -14.55 10.49
N ASP A 229 15.87 -14.19 11.53
CA ASP A 229 16.67 -15.10 12.33
C ASP A 229 16.14 -15.15 13.78
N ALA A 230 16.96 -15.60 14.74
CA ALA A 230 16.56 -15.68 16.14
C ALA A 230 16.49 -14.31 16.86
N GLU A 231 17.19 -13.28 16.37
CA GLU A 231 17.38 -11.99 17.05
C GLU A 231 16.64 -10.83 16.35
N TYR A 232 16.47 -10.90 15.03
CA TYR A 232 15.86 -9.84 14.24
C TYR A 232 14.97 -10.36 13.11
N ALA A 233 14.11 -9.46 12.63
CA ALA A 233 13.33 -9.63 11.41
C ALA A 233 13.26 -8.32 10.65
N PHE A 234 13.34 -8.38 9.33
CA PHE A 234 13.18 -7.22 8.46
C PHE A 234 12.52 -7.60 7.13
N GLY A 235 11.91 -6.62 6.47
CA GLY A 235 11.31 -6.78 5.16
C GLY A 235 12.23 -6.27 4.05
N VAL A 236 12.25 -6.97 2.92
CA VAL A 236 12.87 -6.51 1.66
C VAL A 236 11.82 -6.59 0.57
N SER A 237 11.61 -5.49 -0.16
CA SER A 237 10.73 -5.49 -1.33
C SER A 237 11.36 -6.33 -2.44
N VAL A 238 10.58 -7.19 -3.09
CA VAL A 238 11.05 -7.90 -4.29
C VAL A 238 11.33 -6.91 -5.42
N ASP A 239 10.57 -5.81 -5.49
CA ASP A 239 10.77 -4.76 -6.49
C ASP A 239 12.14 -4.10 -6.34
N ASP A 240 12.60 -3.83 -5.11
CA ASP A 240 13.92 -3.23 -4.87
C ASP A 240 15.04 -4.16 -5.38
N VAL A 241 14.89 -5.47 -5.19
CA VAL A 241 15.86 -6.46 -5.72
C VAL A 241 15.83 -6.47 -7.25
N ILE A 242 14.66 -6.34 -7.87
CA ILE A 242 14.52 -6.30 -9.33
C ILE A 242 15.10 -5.01 -9.91
N GLU A 243 14.74 -3.86 -9.33
CA GLU A 243 15.14 -2.53 -9.81
C GLU A 243 16.64 -2.28 -9.61
N HIS A 244 17.16 -2.63 -8.43
CA HIS A 244 18.55 -2.38 -8.06
C HIS A 244 19.46 -3.59 -8.28
N LYS A 245 18.93 -4.71 -8.78
CA LYS A 245 19.60 -6.01 -9.01
C LYS A 245 20.00 -6.73 -7.72
N ALA A 246 20.19 -5.98 -6.65
CA ALA A 246 20.47 -6.49 -5.32
C ALA A 246 20.07 -5.50 -4.22
N VAL A 247 19.87 -6.04 -3.02
CA VAL A 247 19.68 -5.29 -1.78
C VAL A 247 20.68 -5.81 -0.75
N TYR A 248 21.50 -4.92 -0.20
CA TYR A 248 22.42 -5.25 0.88
C TYR A 248 21.98 -4.62 2.20
N VAL A 249 21.66 -5.46 3.17
CA VAL A 249 21.28 -5.05 4.53
C VAL A 249 22.51 -5.06 5.41
N LYS A 250 23.28 -3.97 5.32
CA LYS A 250 24.59 -3.82 5.96
C LYS A 250 24.59 -4.21 7.44
N PRO A 251 23.70 -3.72 8.32
CA PRO A 251 23.74 -4.05 9.76
C PRO A 251 23.79 -5.55 10.06
N PHE A 252 23.09 -6.37 9.28
CA PHE A 252 22.98 -7.82 9.48
C PHE A 252 23.93 -8.65 8.61
N GLY A 253 24.64 -8.04 7.65
CA GLY A 253 25.50 -8.80 6.73
C GLY A 253 24.70 -9.74 5.84
N ILE A 254 23.48 -9.33 5.48
CA ILE A 254 22.59 -10.11 4.61
C ILE A 254 22.50 -9.43 3.26
N PHE A 255 22.74 -10.20 2.22
CA PHE A 255 22.70 -9.79 0.83
C PHE A 255 21.60 -10.55 0.09
N LEU A 256 20.80 -9.83 -0.70
CA LEU A 256 19.80 -10.42 -1.58
C LEU A 256 20.12 -10.00 -3.01
N GLY A 257 20.34 -10.96 -3.90
CA GLY A 257 20.68 -10.69 -5.30
C GLY A 257 19.77 -11.41 -6.28
N ASP A 258 19.54 -10.80 -7.44
CA ASP A 258 18.79 -11.40 -8.54
C ASP A 258 19.62 -12.50 -9.21
N VAL A 259 19.14 -13.74 -9.10
CA VAL A 259 19.81 -14.91 -9.67
C VAL A 259 19.89 -14.83 -11.19
N ALA A 260 18.90 -14.22 -11.85
CA ALA A 260 18.90 -14.10 -13.31
C ALA A 260 20.04 -13.22 -13.83
N LEU A 261 20.58 -12.34 -12.98
CA LEU A 261 21.70 -11.46 -13.29
C LEU A 261 23.04 -11.98 -12.77
N ASN A 262 23.05 -13.14 -12.11
CA ASN A 262 24.20 -13.68 -11.37
C ASN A 262 24.77 -12.67 -10.35
N GLU A 263 23.90 -11.87 -9.75
CA GLU A 263 24.31 -10.89 -8.75
C GLU A 263 24.45 -11.60 -7.40
N ASP A 264 25.68 -11.83 -6.98
CA ASP A 264 26.02 -12.38 -5.66
C ASP A 264 26.85 -11.38 -4.84
N TRP A 265 27.12 -11.69 -3.58
CA TRP A 265 27.91 -10.83 -2.70
C TRP A 265 29.28 -10.46 -3.28
N ALA A 266 29.96 -11.41 -3.93
CA ALA A 266 31.30 -11.18 -4.47
C ALA A 266 31.24 -10.22 -5.67
N ALA A 267 30.27 -10.42 -6.58
CA ALA A 267 30.01 -9.51 -7.69
C ALA A 267 29.63 -8.10 -7.21
N TYR A 268 28.74 -8.02 -6.23
CA TYR A 268 28.31 -6.75 -5.64
C TYR A 268 29.49 -6.00 -4.99
N GLN A 269 30.34 -6.70 -4.25
CA GLN A 269 31.55 -6.12 -3.66
C GLN A 269 32.53 -5.63 -4.72
N ALA A 270 32.73 -6.41 -5.80
CA ALA A 270 33.60 -6.05 -6.91
C ALA A 270 33.08 -4.86 -7.74
N SER A 271 31.77 -4.63 -7.75
CA SER A 271 31.15 -3.53 -8.51
C SER A 271 31.56 -2.13 -8.06
N GLY A 272 32.07 -1.97 -6.83
CA GLY A 272 32.35 -0.66 -6.23
C GLY A 272 31.10 0.17 -5.91
N THR A 273 29.91 -0.44 -5.98
CA THR A 273 28.64 0.21 -5.60
C THR A 273 28.66 0.59 -4.13
N MET A 274 29.20 -0.28 -3.27
CA MET A 274 29.53 0.08 -1.90
C MET A 274 30.74 1.00 -1.89
N ARG A 275 30.57 2.19 -1.31
CA ARG A 275 31.62 3.15 -1.04
C ARG A 275 31.82 3.22 0.48
N PRO A 276 32.77 2.45 1.04
CA PRO A 276 33.03 2.47 2.48
C PRO A 276 33.30 3.91 2.96
N GLY A 277 32.62 4.34 4.03
CA GLY A 277 32.76 5.70 4.58
C GLY A 277 31.89 6.77 3.92
N GLU A 278 31.24 6.47 2.80
CA GLU A 278 30.31 7.38 2.10
C GLU A 278 28.83 7.06 2.37
N ASP A 279 28.55 6.07 3.21
CA ASP A 279 27.19 5.83 3.71
C ASP A 279 26.69 7.01 4.57
N ILE A 280 25.36 7.15 4.67
CA ILE A 280 24.72 8.27 5.36
C ILE A 280 25.22 8.38 6.80
N PHE A 281 25.43 7.26 7.51
CA PHE A 281 25.91 7.27 8.89
C PHE A 281 27.34 7.80 8.97
N SER A 282 28.23 7.31 8.12
CA SER A 282 29.63 7.76 8.03
C SER A 282 29.77 9.21 7.56
N ARG A 283 28.85 9.69 6.73
CA ARG A 283 28.77 11.11 6.34
C ARG A 283 28.27 11.95 7.51
N THR A 284 27.18 11.54 8.13
CA THR A 284 26.57 12.27 9.26
C THR A 284 27.51 12.34 10.45
N SER A 285 28.26 11.27 10.75
CA SER A 285 29.22 11.25 11.86
C SER A 285 30.43 12.17 11.66
N ARG A 286 30.73 12.58 10.42
CA ARG A 286 31.75 13.58 10.09
C ARG A 286 31.28 15.01 10.31
N HIS A 287 29.97 15.24 10.43
CA HIS A 287 29.42 16.55 10.73
C HIS A 287 29.36 16.74 12.25
N PRO A 288 29.68 17.96 12.75
CA PRO A 288 29.46 18.27 14.16
C PRO A 288 27.99 18.08 14.51
N GLU A 289 27.70 17.66 15.74
CA GLU A 289 26.33 17.56 16.24
C GLU A 289 25.58 18.88 15.98
N GLN A 290 24.40 18.78 15.38
CA GLN A 290 23.53 19.93 15.16
C GLN A 290 22.90 20.35 16.49
N SER A 291 23.68 21.09 17.29
CA SER A 291 23.16 21.78 18.47
C SER A 291 22.17 22.87 18.05
N LEU A 292 21.27 23.26 18.95
CA LEU A 292 20.35 24.38 18.71
C LEU A 292 21.09 25.65 18.25
N ASN A 293 22.27 25.92 18.83
CA ASN A 293 23.10 27.06 18.46
C ASN A 293 23.66 26.94 17.03
N ASN A 294 24.11 25.75 16.63
CA ASN A 294 24.60 25.50 15.26
C ASN A 294 23.48 25.64 14.24
N ALA A 295 22.33 25.02 14.51
CA ALA A 295 21.15 25.12 13.65
C ALA A 295 20.68 26.58 13.51
N MET A 296 20.62 27.34 14.61
CA MET A 296 20.25 28.76 14.59
C MET A 296 21.29 29.64 13.87
N GLY A 297 22.57 29.26 13.90
CA GLY A 297 23.64 29.96 13.18
C GLY A 297 23.65 29.70 11.68
N GLU A 298 23.18 28.53 11.24
CA GLU A 298 23.05 28.15 9.84
C GLU A 298 21.80 28.75 9.17
N ILE A 299 20.78 29.14 9.93
CA ILE A 299 19.64 29.89 9.41
C ILE A 299 20.18 31.19 8.80
N PRO A 300 20.07 31.39 7.48
CA PRO A 300 20.52 32.62 6.86
C PRO A 300 19.81 33.79 7.53
N ARG A 301 20.56 34.78 8.00
CA ARG A 301 19.94 36.04 8.44
C ARG A 301 19.09 36.53 7.29
N LEU A 302 17.83 36.83 7.59
CA LEU A 302 16.87 37.38 6.64
C LEU A 302 17.43 38.70 6.10
N ALA A 303 18.17 38.60 5.01
CA ALA A 303 18.71 39.73 4.30
C ALA A 303 17.58 40.25 3.43
N LEU A 304 17.00 41.37 3.84
CA LEU A 304 16.24 42.22 2.94
C LEU A 304 17.23 42.71 1.89
N SER A 305 17.38 41.98 0.79
CA SER A 305 18.14 42.44 -0.37
C SER A 305 17.56 43.79 -0.79
N PRO A 306 18.29 44.90 -0.61
CA PRO A 306 17.86 46.16 -1.17
C PRO A 306 18.06 46.00 -2.68
N ARG A 307 16.97 45.79 -3.43
CA ARG A 307 17.04 46.04 -4.87
C ARG A 307 17.22 47.55 -5.00
N SER A 308 18.45 47.94 -5.26
CA SER A 308 18.89 49.29 -5.60
C SER A 308 18.25 49.71 -6.93
N SER A 309 16.95 50.02 -6.92
CA SER A 309 16.38 50.74 -8.07
C SER A 309 15.10 51.53 -7.87
N HIS A 310 14.43 51.66 -6.71
CA HIS A 310 13.23 52.52 -6.60
C HIS A 310 13.10 53.28 -5.26
N PRO A 311 12.96 54.64 -5.25
CA PRO A 311 13.10 55.45 -4.02
C PRO A 311 11.92 55.46 -3.05
N HIS A 312 10.81 54.75 -3.32
CA HIS A 312 9.55 55.00 -2.59
C HIS A 312 8.88 53.80 -1.91
N HIS A 313 9.45 52.59 -1.95
CA HIS A 313 8.90 51.45 -1.18
C HIS A 313 9.99 50.45 -0.76
N PRO A 314 10.62 50.62 0.42
CA PRO A 314 11.74 49.78 0.83
C PRO A 314 11.37 48.38 1.34
N PHE A 315 10.10 48.05 1.58
CA PHE A 315 9.70 46.74 2.11
C PHE A 315 8.42 46.22 1.45
N ARG A 316 8.55 45.29 0.51
CA ARG A 316 7.46 44.36 0.18
C ARG A 316 7.89 42.96 0.61
N TYR A 317 7.44 42.54 1.79
CA TYR A 317 7.24 41.11 2.04
C TYR A 317 6.14 40.66 1.09
N ILE A 318 6.43 39.68 0.23
CA ILE A 318 5.38 38.82 -0.33
C ILE A 318 5.32 37.64 0.64
N PRO A 319 4.36 37.60 1.59
CA PRO A 319 4.14 36.38 2.34
C PRO A 319 3.60 35.34 1.36
N LEU A 320 4.42 34.32 1.09
CA LEU A 320 3.91 33.07 0.54
C LEU A 320 3.05 32.42 1.63
N GLY A 321 1.73 32.62 1.52
CA GLY A 321 0.70 31.81 2.18
C GLY A 321 0.29 32.23 3.58
N PHE A 322 -0.90 32.84 3.72
CA PHE A 322 -1.98 32.40 4.61
C PHE A 322 -3.23 33.27 4.37
N THR A 323 -4.28 32.69 3.80
CA THR A 323 -5.60 33.35 3.69
C THR A 323 -6.43 33.05 4.94
N ALA A 324 -6.47 33.99 5.87
CA ALA A 324 -7.51 34.03 6.90
C ALA A 324 -7.76 35.48 7.34
N ALA A 325 -8.40 36.27 6.46
CA ALA A 325 -8.97 37.57 6.86
C ALA A 325 -10.46 37.38 7.18
N LYS A 326 -10.76 37.05 8.44
CA LYS A 326 -12.05 37.38 9.09
C LYS A 326 -11.83 37.56 10.60
N SER A 327 -11.74 38.81 11.05
CA SER A 327 -12.30 39.27 12.33
C SER A 327 -12.39 40.80 12.27
N THR A 328 -13.58 41.37 12.08
CA THR A 328 -14.39 41.99 13.16
C THR A 328 -13.55 42.77 14.17
N ALA A 329 -13.42 44.07 13.91
CA ALA A 329 -12.92 45.03 14.88
C ALA A 329 -14.02 45.35 15.89
N SER A 330 -13.83 44.96 17.15
CA SER A 330 -14.36 45.68 18.29
C SER A 330 -13.27 45.76 19.36
N THR A 331 -13.01 46.96 19.85
CA THR A 331 -13.12 47.32 21.28
C THR A 331 -12.31 48.60 21.54
N THR A 332 -13.07 49.68 21.63
CA THR A 332 -13.07 50.73 22.67
C THR A 332 -11.94 50.75 23.71
N THR A 333 -11.30 51.91 23.85
CA THR A 333 -10.99 52.70 25.08
C THR A 333 -9.89 53.70 24.67
N GLY A 334 -9.94 55.01 24.92
CA GLY A 334 -10.67 55.80 25.89
C GLY A 334 -9.64 56.72 26.54
N THR A 335 -9.62 58.01 26.19
CA THR A 335 -9.08 59.06 27.08
C THR A 335 -9.65 60.43 26.73
N SER A 336 -10.08 61.09 27.78
CA SER A 336 -10.89 62.30 27.89
C SER A 336 -10.16 63.60 27.53
N SER A 337 -10.89 64.62 27.08
CA SER A 337 -10.86 65.97 27.70
C SER A 337 -11.83 66.95 27.04
N SER A 338 -12.55 67.69 27.90
CA SER A 338 -13.02 69.08 27.74
C SER A 338 -14.21 69.40 26.79
N ALA A 339 -15.38 69.50 27.42
CA ALA A 339 -16.27 70.68 27.48
C ALA A 339 -16.34 71.67 26.30
N ARG A 340 -17.57 71.94 25.83
CA ARG A 340 -18.37 73.18 26.06
C ARG A 340 -19.32 73.48 24.88
N THR A 341 -20.61 73.29 25.15
CA THR A 341 -21.77 74.14 24.82
C THR A 341 -21.79 74.96 23.51
N ALA A 342 -22.79 74.71 22.63
CA ALA A 342 -23.98 75.57 22.44
C ALA A 342 -24.49 75.69 20.97
N ARG A 343 -25.82 75.46 20.83
CA ARG A 343 -26.82 76.10 19.95
C ARG A 343 -26.76 75.89 18.41
N ARG A 344 -27.74 75.10 17.93
CA ARG A 344 -28.91 75.45 17.05
C ARG A 344 -28.81 76.68 16.12
N PRO A 345 -29.50 76.71 14.96
CA PRO A 345 -30.88 76.20 14.73
C PRO A 345 -31.01 74.73 14.34
#